data_AF-A0A661NLH0-F1
#
_entry.id   AF-A0A661NLH0-F1
#
_cell.length_a   1.000
_cell.length_b   1.000
_cell.length_c   1.000
_cell.angle_alpha   90.00
_cell.angle_beta   90.00
_cell.angle_gamma   90.00
#
_symmetry.space_group_name_H-M   'P 1'
#
loop_
_entity.id
_entity.type
_entity.pdbx_description
1 polymer ?
#
loop_
_entity_poly.entity_id
_entity_poly.type
_entity_poly.pdbx_seq_one_letter_code
_entity_poly.pdbx_strand_id
1 'polypeptide(L)'
;MIRCADIEDALLGGQALSGPEVQDHLSGCASCGELLGSESEVGGSLRASFPDAPPGALHEVRGLFEAIARNVEAERGPRAFLRSRTTRVQRLGLTAVALGAPICLAFIAPRADLFGEGPIVPLPLAIAIAAAVVSIAALSAALWPIHRRALPRSFEAGLISAALVLPILPILAAALVKVAAGSGALPAAPLPCLVEGLALTIPVGAAAWYGARALMGNAALLLSTGASLSAFAALSVICGESHPGHLLLGHAAVIWVAVAGTGLYGALRLRRT
;
A
#
# COMPACT_ATOMS: atom_id res chain seq x y z
N MET A 1 -5.44 -16.07 -52.74
CA MET A 1 -5.91 -14.68 -52.55
C MET A 1 -5.86 -14.40 -51.06
N ILE A 2 -4.95 -13.52 -50.63
CA ILE A 2 -4.76 -13.16 -49.22
C ILE A 2 -5.87 -12.20 -48.77
N ARG A 3 -6.39 -12.34 -47.56
CA ARG A 3 -7.43 -11.47 -46.99
C ARG A 3 -6.80 -10.43 -46.05
N CYS A 4 -7.52 -9.35 -45.75
CA CYS A 4 -7.05 -8.33 -44.80
C CYS A 4 -6.66 -8.94 -43.44
N ALA A 5 -7.45 -9.91 -42.95
CA ALA A 5 -7.16 -10.61 -41.70
C ALA A 5 -5.83 -11.37 -41.73
N ASP A 6 -5.46 -11.95 -42.88
CA ASP A 6 -4.21 -12.70 -43.02
C ASP A 6 -3.00 -11.73 -43.04
N ILE A 7 -3.17 -10.52 -43.60
CA ILE A 7 -2.18 -9.42 -43.54
C ILE A 7 -2.05 -8.88 -42.11
N GLU A 8 -3.17 -8.66 -41.43
CA GLU A 8 -3.20 -8.21 -40.03
C GLU A 8 -2.50 -9.21 -39.11
N ASP A 9 -2.82 -10.49 -39.22
CA ASP A 9 -2.20 -11.57 -38.44
C ASP A 9 -0.69 -11.66 -38.72
N ALA A 10 -0.26 -11.53 -39.97
CA ALA A 10 1.15 -11.53 -40.34
C ALA A 10 1.89 -10.30 -39.78
N LEU A 11 1.29 -9.11 -39.84
CA LEU A 11 1.85 -7.90 -39.24
C LEU A 11 1.96 -8.01 -37.72
N LEU A 12 0.89 -8.43 -37.05
CA LEU A 12 0.87 -8.66 -35.60
C LEU A 12 1.86 -9.77 -35.18
N GLY A 13 2.13 -10.73 -36.07
CA GLY A 13 3.15 -11.76 -35.90
C GLY A 13 4.58 -11.29 -36.17
N GLY A 14 4.79 -10.05 -36.64
CA GLY A 14 6.09 -9.53 -37.03
C GLY A 14 6.69 -10.21 -38.27
N GLN A 15 5.85 -10.83 -39.10
CA GLN A 15 6.28 -11.49 -40.33
C GLN A 15 6.50 -10.46 -41.44
N ALA A 16 7.57 -10.63 -42.22
CA ALA A 16 7.80 -9.81 -43.40
C ALA A 16 6.81 -10.21 -44.50
N LEU A 17 5.85 -9.33 -44.77
CA LEU A 17 4.91 -9.48 -45.89
C LEU A 17 5.62 -9.14 -47.20
N SER A 18 5.81 -10.13 -48.06
CA SER A 18 6.39 -9.97 -49.38
C SER A 18 5.78 -10.96 -50.37
N GLY A 19 5.83 -10.64 -51.66
CA GLY A 19 5.35 -11.51 -52.73
C GLY A 19 4.19 -10.93 -53.55
N PRO A 20 3.88 -11.56 -54.69
CA PRO A 20 2.90 -11.05 -55.65
C PRO A 20 1.48 -11.03 -55.08
N GLU A 21 1.12 -11.97 -54.20
CA GLU A 21 -0.21 -12.04 -53.60
C GLU A 21 -0.50 -10.88 -52.64
N VAL A 22 0.53 -10.41 -51.92
CA VAL A 22 0.42 -9.23 -51.04
C VAL A 22 0.28 -7.98 -51.89
N GLN A 23 1.10 -7.82 -52.93
CA GLN A 23 1.02 -6.67 -53.84
C GLN A 23 -0.34 -6.57 -54.53
N ASP A 24 -0.89 -7.71 -54.98
CA ASP A 24 -2.20 -7.78 -55.60
C ASP A 24 -3.30 -7.31 -54.61
N HIS A 25 -3.24 -7.75 -53.36
CA HIS A 25 -4.15 -7.28 -52.30
C HIS A 25 -3.99 -5.80 -51.98
N LEU A 26 -2.75 -5.29 -51.84
CA LEU A 26 -2.48 -3.88 -51.54
C LEU A 26 -3.01 -2.96 -52.64
N SER A 27 -2.99 -3.42 -53.89
CA SER A 27 -3.57 -2.68 -55.02
C SER A 27 -5.10 -2.66 -55.00
N GLY A 28 -5.74 -3.70 -54.44
CA GLY A 28 -7.20 -3.82 -54.34
C GLY A 28 -7.81 -3.29 -53.04
N CYS A 29 -7.01 -3.10 -51.98
CA CYS A 29 -7.47 -2.68 -50.66
C CYS A 29 -6.79 -1.37 -50.22
N ALA A 30 -7.52 -0.26 -50.32
CA ALA A 30 -7.02 1.07 -49.96
C ALA A 30 -6.46 1.15 -48.52
N SER A 31 -7.15 0.57 -47.54
CA SER A 31 -6.71 0.60 -46.13
C SER A 31 -5.37 -0.12 -45.92
N CYS A 32 -5.19 -1.30 -46.51
CA CYS A 32 -3.93 -2.04 -46.40
C CYS A 32 -2.81 -1.35 -47.20
N GLY A 33 -3.14 -0.77 -48.35
CA GLY A 33 -2.23 0.04 -49.15
C GLY A 33 -1.71 1.28 -48.41
N GLU A 34 -2.58 1.97 -47.67
CA GLU A 34 -2.21 3.13 -46.85
C GLU A 34 -1.32 2.74 -45.65
N LEU A 35 -1.53 1.56 -45.06
CA LEU A 35 -0.72 1.05 -43.96
C LEU A 35 0.67 0.55 -44.41
N LEU A 36 0.74 -0.19 -45.52
CA LEU A 36 1.93 -0.95 -45.93
C LEU A 36 2.61 -0.46 -47.20
N GLY A 37 2.05 0.54 -47.88
CA GLY A 37 2.67 1.14 -49.06
C GLY A 37 4.08 1.64 -48.74
N SER A 38 5.00 1.50 -49.70
CA SER A 38 6.39 1.99 -49.57
C SER A 38 6.50 3.49 -49.31
N GLU A 39 5.41 4.23 -49.54
CA GLU A 39 5.28 5.66 -49.28
C GLU A 39 4.42 6.00 -48.05
N SER A 40 3.98 5.01 -47.25
CA SER A 40 3.19 5.33 -46.06
C SER A 40 4.06 6.00 -45.00
N GLU A 41 3.75 7.25 -44.67
CA GLU A 41 4.39 7.97 -43.57
C GLU A 41 4.24 7.19 -42.24
N VAL A 42 3.12 6.48 -42.07
CA VAL A 42 2.82 5.72 -40.85
C VAL A 42 3.69 4.46 -40.75
N GLY A 43 3.76 3.64 -41.80
CA GLY A 43 4.59 2.42 -41.81
C GLY A 43 6.07 2.75 -41.78
N GLY A 44 6.49 3.79 -42.52
CA GLY A 44 7.85 4.32 -42.51
C GLY A 44 8.27 4.87 -41.14
N SER A 45 7.44 5.70 -40.51
CA SER A 45 7.75 6.28 -39.19
C SER A 45 7.78 5.24 -38.07
N LEU A 46 6.91 4.23 -38.10
CA LEU A 46 6.93 3.11 -37.16
C LEU A 46 8.21 2.29 -37.30
N ARG A 47 8.63 1.97 -38.53
CA ARG A 47 9.85 1.21 -38.79
C ARG A 47 11.11 2.01 -38.43
N ALA A 48 11.11 3.31 -38.70
CA ALA A 48 12.20 4.22 -38.34
C ALA A 48 12.30 4.46 -36.83
N SER A 49 11.18 4.39 -36.10
CA SER A 49 11.16 4.52 -34.63
C SER A 49 11.67 3.28 -33.91
N PHE A 50 11.67 2.12 -34.57
CA PHE A 50 12.09 0.84 -34.00
C PHE A 50 12.99 0.04 -34.98
N PRO A 51 14.14 0.58 -35.40
CA PRO A 51 14.98 -0.04 -36.44
C PRO A 51 15.58 -1.38 -36.01
N ASP A 52 15.74 -1.61 -34.71
CA ASP A 52 16.37 -2.79 -34.11
C ASP A 52 15.37 -3.71 -33.38
N ALA A 53 14.06 -3.58 -33.63
CA ALA A 53 13.07 -4.44 -32.99
C ALA A 53 13.30 -5.91 -33.40
N PRO A 54 13.55 -6.83 -32.45
CA PRO A 54 13.77 -8.23 -32.76
C PRO A 54 12.50 -8.87 -33.36
N PRO A 55 12.64 -9.86 -34.25
CA PRO A 55 11.49 -10.64 -34.72
C PRO A 55 10.78 -11.27 -33.52
N GLY A 56 9.49 -10.94 -33.34
CA GLY A 56 8.70 -11.35 -32.18
C GLY A 56 8.43 -10.25 -31.13
N ALA A 57 8.97 -9.04 -31.28
CA ALA A 57 8.65 -7.92 -30.38
C ALA A 57 7.13 -7.65 -30.25
N LEU A 58 6.37 -7.84 -31.34
CA LEU A 58 4.91 -7.73 -31.31
C LEU A 58 4.24 -8.89 -30.55
N HIS A 59 4.84 -10.09 -30.53
CA HIS A 59 4.37 -11.20 -29.71
C HIS A 59 4.62 -10.92 -28.21
N GLU A 60 5.73 -10.26 -27.86
CA GLU A 60 5.98 -9.79 -26.50
C GLU A 60 4.97 -8.70 -26.07
N VAL A 61 4.67 -7.76 -26.97
CA VAL A 61 3.65 -6.72 -26.75
C VAL A 61 2.26 -7.34 -26.62
N ARG A 62 1.90 -8.35 -27.44
CA ARG A 62 0.65 -9.10 -27.31
C ARG A 62 0.59 -9.83 -25.97
N GLY A 63 1.67 -10.49 -25.56
CA GLY A 63 1.80 -11.12 -24.25
C GLY A 63 1.63 -10.13 -23.09
N LEU A 64 2.13 -8.89 -23.26
CA LEU A 64 1.93 -7.80 -22.31
C LEU A 64 0.45 -7.38 -22.25
N PHE A 65 -0.20 -7.15 -23.39
CA PHE A 65 -1.61 -6.79 -23.44
C PHE A 65 -2.51 -7.89 -22.88
N GLU A 66 -2.22 -9.16 -23.16
CA GLU A 66 -2.93 -10.29 -22.56
C GLU A 66 -2.69 -10.38 -21.05
N ALA A 67 -1.46 -10.12 -20.58
CA ALA A 67 -1.18 -10.06 -19.15
C ALA A 67 -1.93 -8.90 -18.49
N ILE A 68 -2.02 -7.74 -19.14
CA ILE A 68 -2.83 -6.60 -18.68
C ILE A 68 -4.31 -6.97 -18.67
N ALA A 69 -4.84 -7.57 -19.73
CA ALA A 69 -6.24 -7.99 -19.81
C ALA A 69 -6.59 -9.00 -18.71
N ARG A 70 -5.75 -10.02 -18.50
CA ARG A 70 -5.90 -10.98 -17.39
C ARG A 70 -5.87 -10.29 -16.02
N ASN A 71 -4.96 -9.32 -15.83
CA ASN A 71 -4.89 -8.55 -14.59
C ASN A 71 -6.13 -7.68 -14.37
N VAL A 72 -6.65 -7.05 -15.42
CA VAL A 72 -7.88 -6.25 -15.38
C VAL A 72 -9.11 -7.12 -15.12
N GLU A 73 -9.20 -8.30 -15.75
CA GLU A 73 -10.28 -9.25 -15.50
C GLU A 73 -10.24 -9.85 -14.08
N ALA A 74 -9.03 -10.06 -13.54
CA ALA A 74 -8.83 -10.48 -12.16
C ALA A 74 -9.18 -9.36 -11.15
N GLU A 75 -9.12 -8.09 -11.56
CA GLU A 75 -9.60 -6.95 -10.79
C GLU A 75 -11.13 -6.83 -10.88
N ARG A 76 -11.85 -7.73 -10.21
CA ARG A 76 -13.30 -7.63 -9.98
C ARG A 76 -13.64 -7.51 -8.49
N GLY A 77 -14.87 -7.08 -8.20
CA GLY A 77 -15.43 -7.05 -6.85
C GLY A 77 -15.02 -5.84 -5.99
N PRO A 78 -15.12 -5.95 -4.65
CA PRO A 78 -14.91 -4.83 -3.72
C PRO A 78 -13.52 -4.17 -3.83
N ARG A 79 -12.49 -4.98 -4.13
CA ARG A 79 -11.12 -4.49 -4.33
C ARG A 79 -11.02 -3.56 -5.54
N ALA A 80 -11.58 -3.98 -6.67
CA ALA A 80 -11.60 -3.18 -7.89
C ALA A 80 -12.41 -1.89 -7.69
N PHE A 81 -13.54 -2.00 -7.00
CA PHE A 81 -14.37 -0.84 -6.64
C PHE A 81 -13.62 0.18 -5.78
N LEU A 82 -12.82 -0.26 -4.80
CA LEU A 82 -12.00 0.66 -4.00
C LEU A 82 -10.85 1.25 -4.82
N ARG A 83 -10.21 0.47 -5.70
CA ARG A 83 -9.10 0.92 -6.57
C ARG A 83 -9.52 1.91 -7.66
N SER A 84 -10.78 1.81 -8.13
CA SER A 84 -11.34 2.73 -9.12
C SER A 84 -11.65 4.13 -8.54
N ARG A 85 -11.69 4.28 -7.21
CA ARG A 85 -11.87 5.58 -6.57
C ARG A 85 -10.62 6.44 -6.71
N THR A 86 -10.83 7.75 -6.68
CA THR A 86 -9.73 8.72 -6.68
C THR A 86 -8.88 8.52 -5.43
N THR A 87 -7.57 8.78 -5.52
CA THR A 87 -6.66 8.65 -4.37
C THR A 87 -7.11 9.48 -3.17
N ARG A 88 -7.79 10.61 -3.40
CA ARG A 88 -8.39 11.43 -2.33
C ARG A 88 -9.45 10.67 -1.55
N VAL A 89 -10.39 10.02 -2.24
CA VAL A 89 -11.45 9.23 -1.60
C VAL A 89 -10.87 8.04 -0.85
N GLN A 90 -9.88 7.35 -1.43
CA GLN A 90 -9.20 6.25 -0.76
C GLN A 90 -8.50 6.70 0.54
N ARG A 91 -7.76 7.82 0.48
CA ARG A 91 -7.10 8.40 1.66
C ARG A 91 -8.11 8.81 2.72
N LEU A 92 -9.19 9.48 2.34
CA LEU A 92 -10.26 9.87 3.28
C LEU A 92 -10.90 8.65 3.92
N GLY A 93 -11.24 7.62 3.15
CA GLY A 93 -11.80 6.37 3.68
C GLY A 93 -10.85 5.67 4.65
N LEU A 94 -9.56 5.61 4.31
CA LEU A 94 -8.56 5.00 5.20
C LEU A 94 -8.30 5.81 6.45
N THR A 95 -8.20 7.14 6.34
CA THR A 95 -8.12 8.01 7.50
C THR A 95 -9.35 7.88 8.38
N ALA A 96 -10.54 7.78 7.79
CA ALA A 96 -11.79 7.58 8.53
C ALA A 96 -11.82 6.22 9.25
N VAL A 97 -11.29 5.14 8.65
CA VAL A 97 -11.17 3.84 9.31
C VAL A 97 -10.09 3.87 10.41
N ALA A 98 -8.94 4.45 10.12
CA ALA A 98 -7.78 4.56 11.00
C ALA A 98 -8.02 5.43 12.24
N LEU A 99 -8.82 6.50 12.11
CA LEU A 99 -9.24 7.38 13.20
C LEU A 99 -10.59 6.98 13.79
N GLY A 100 -11.48 6.42 12.98
CA GLY A 100 -12.83 6.06 13.42
C GLY A 100 -12.80 5.01 14.52
N ALA A 101 -11.93 4.00 14.42
CA ALA A 101 -11.78 3.00 15.47
C ALA A 101 -11.41 3.62 16.84
N PRO A 102 -10.29 4.38 16.99
CA PRO A 102 -9.95 5.00 18.27
C PRO A 102 -11.00 6.01 18.74
N ILE A 103 -11.61 6.80 17.84
CA ILE A 103 -12.64 7.77 18.20
C ILE A 103 -13.89 7.06 18.74
N CYS A 104 -14.44 6.08 18.00
CA CYS A 104 -15.61 5.33 18.44
C CYS A 104 -15.37 4.65 19.78
N LEU A 105 -14.18 4.08 19.99
CA LEU A 105 -13.83 3.44 21.25
C LEU A 105 -13.71 4.46 22.39
N ALA A 106 -13.18 5.67 22.13
CA ALA A 106 -13.17 6.76 23.10
C ALA A 106 -14.58 7.13 23.60
N PHE A 107 -15.58 7.06 22.70
CA PHE A 107 -16.97 7.36 23.04
C PHE A 107 -17.70 6.22 23.76
N ILE A 108 -17.40 4.96 23.41
CA ILE A 108 -18.07 3.79 23.99
C ILE A 108 -17.49 3.42 25.36
N ALA A 109 -16.19 3.59 25.54
CA ALA A 109 -15.47 3.29 26.77
C ALA A 109 -14.72 4.54 27.27
N PRO A 110 -15.45 5.61 27.66
CA PRO A 110 -14.83 6.85 28.09
C PRO A 110 -14.06 6.63 29.40
N ARG A 111 -12.77 6.95 29.35
CA ARG A 111 -11.91 7.02 30.53
C ARG A 111 -12.11 8.35 31.23
N ALA A 112 -12.51 8.31 32.50
CA ALA A 112 -12.71 9.51 33.31
C ALA A 112 -11.43 10.35 33.46
N ASP A 113 -10.25 9.71 33.42
CA ASP A 113 -8.95 10.37 33.55
C ASP A 113 -8.43 11.01 32.25
N LEU A 114 -9.04 10.71 31.09
CA LEU A 114 -8.71 11.39 29.82
C LEU A 114 -9.21 12.83 29.76
N PHE A 115 -10.22 13.18 30.57
CA PHE A 115 -10.89 14.49 30.56
C PHE A 115 -10.82 15.19 31.92
N GLY A 116 -9.93 14.76 32.81
CA GLY A 116 -9.76 15.38 34.13
C GLY A 116 -9.36 16.86 34.06
N GLU A 117 -9.66 17.62 35.12
CA GLU A 117 -9.62 19.10 35.18
C GLU A 117 -8.22 19.76 35.09
N GLY A 118 -7.19 19.03 34.67
CA GLY A 118 -5.84 19.57 34.50
C GLY A 118 -5.67 20.37 33.20
N PRO A 119 -4.90 21.48 33.18
CA PRO A 119 -4.68 22.29 31.98
C PRO A 119 -3.75 21.64 30.93
N ILE A 120 -3.29 20.40 31.15
CA ILE A 120 -2.33 19.70 30.30
C ILE A 120 -3.04 18.48 29.70
N VAL A 121 -2.99 18.34 28.37
CA VAL A 121 -3.47 17.15 27.66
C VAL A 121 -2.86 15.92 28.33
N PRO A 122 -3.66 14.96 28.83
CA PRO A 122 -3.10 13.80 29.51
C PRO A 122 -2.17 13.06 28.55
N LEU A 123 -0.99 12.67 29.05
CA LEU A 123 0.07 12.04 28.27
C LEU A 123 -0.44 10.91 27.34
N PRO A 124 -1.36 10.00 27.76
CA PRO A 124 -1.93 8.98 26.87
C PRO A 124 -2.65 9.55 25.65
N LEU A 125 -3.38 10.67 25.80
CA LEU A 125 -4.06 11.33 24.70
C LEU A 125 -3.07 11.98 23.74
N ALA A 126 -2.02 12.63 24.25
CA ALA A 126 -0.96 13.20 23.42
C ALA A 126 -0.24 12.11 22.59
N ILE A 127 0.04 10.96 23.22
CA ILE A 127 0.61 9.78 22.56
C ILE A 127 -0.32 9.24 21.48
N ALA A 128 -1.62 9.11 21.78
CA ALA A 128 -2.62 8.63 20.83
C ALA A 128 -2.74 9.56 19.62
N ILE A 129 -2.75 10.88 19.83
CA ILE A 129 -2.77 11.88 18.76
C ILE A 129 -1.51 11.77 17.90
N ALA A 130 -0.33 11.68 18.51
CA ALA A 130 0.93 11.58 17.79
C ALA A 130 1.00 10.30 16.95
N ALA A 131 0.56 9.16 17.51
CA ALA A 131 0.45 7.89 16.80
C ALA A 131 -0.55 7.97 15.63
N ALA A 132 -1.69 8.63 15.83
CA ALA A 132 -2.70 8.85 14.78
C ALA A 132 -2.14 9.70 13.62
N VAL A 133 -1.38 10.76 13.91
CA VAL A 133 -0.74 11.59 12.88
C VAL A 133 0.27 10.78 12.06
N VAL A 134 1.14 10.01 12.72
CA VAL A 134 2.11 9.14 12.02
C VAL A 134 1.41 8.05 11.22
N SER A 135 0.31 7.49 11.74
CA SER A 135 -0.53 6.52 11.02
C SER A 135 -1.06 7.10 9.72
N ILE A 136 -1.67 8.30 9.76
CA ILE A 136 -2.19 8.98 8.57
C ILE A 136 -1.07 9.26 7.56
N ALA A 137 0.09 9.70 8.04
CA ALA A 137 1.25 9.96 7.18
C ALA A 137 1.74 8.68 6.49
N ALA A 138 1.86 7.58 7.22
CA ALA A 138 2.27 6.27 6.70
C ALA A 138 1.25 5.72 5.67
N LEU A 139 -0.04 5.77 5.97
CA LEU A 139 -1.11 5.35 5.05
C LEU A 139 -1.16 6.22 3.79
N SER A 140 -0.96 7.54 3.95
CA SER A 140 -0.92 8.47 2.82
C SER A 140 0.29 8.24 1.92
N ALA A 141 1.44 7.90 2.51
CA ALA A 141 2.67 7.54 1.80
C ALA A 141 2.52 6.19 1.08
N ALA A 142 1.89 5.19 1.70
CA ALA A 142 1.60 3.91 1.06
C ALA A 142 0.64 4.05 -0.14
N LEU A 143 -0.28 5.02 -0.08
CA LEU A 143 -1.17 5.37 -1.19
C LEU A 143 -0.61 6.51 -2.06
N TRP A 144 0.71 6.67 -2.13
CA TRP A 144 1.30 7.67 -3.00
C TRP A 144 0.95 7.37 -4.48
N PRO A 145 0.48 8.36 -5.26
CA PRO A 145 0.04 8.09 -6.62
C PRO A 145 1.20 7.65 -7.51
N ILE A 146 0.98 6.59 -8.29
CA ILE A 146 2.00 6.00 -9.19
C ILE A 146 2.46 7.01 -10.27
N HIS A 147 1.58 7.92 -10.69
CA HIS A 147 1.92 8.97 -11.66
C HIS A 147 2.79 10.10 -11.08
N ARG A 148 3.07 10.08 -9.77
CA ARG A 148 3.97 11.04 -9.12
C ARG A 148 5.32 10.39 -8.88
N ARG A 149 6.36 11.22 -8.74
CA ARG A 149 7.69 10.77 -8.32
C ARG A 149 7.59 9.97 -7.03
N ALA A 150 8.27 8.83 -6.97
CA ALA A 150 8.35 8.00 -5.78
C ALA A 150 8.86 8.83 -4.59
N LEU A 151 8.40 8.47 -3.39
CA LEU A 151 8.89 9.12 -2.17
C LEU A 151 10.37 8.78 -1.95
N PRO A 152 11.17 9.71 -1.39
CA PRO A 152 12.53 9.41 -1.00
C PRO A 152 12.56 8.27 0.02
N ARG A 153 13.46 7.29 -0.17
CA ARG A 153 13.59 6.15 0.75
C ARG A 153 13.87 6.57 2.20
N SER A 154 14.59 7.68 2.38
CA SER A 154 14.84 8.27 3.71
C SER A 154 13.57 8.73 4.39
N PHE A 155 12.60 9.25 3.64
CA PHE A 155 11.30 9.66 4.19
C PHE A 155 10.48 8.45 4.63
N GLU A 156 10.42 7.40 3.80
CA GLU A 156 9.73 6.15 4.15
C GLU A 156 10.36 5.49 5.39
N ALA A 157 11.70 5.40 5.43
CA ALA A 157 12.43 4.89 6.58
C ALA A 157 12.21 5.75 7.82
N GLY A 158 12.14 7.07 7.66
CA GLY A 158 11.84 8.03 8.72
C GLY A 158 10.45 7.79 9.32
N LEU A 159 9.42 7.56 8.50
CA LEU A 159 8.07 7.25 8.97
C LEU A 159 8.01 5.93 9.74
N ILE A 160 8.65 4.88 9.21
CA ILE A 160 8.71 3.56 9.88
C ILE A 160 9.46 3.69 11.21
N SER A 161 10.60 4.39 11.22
CA SER A 161 11.40 4.59 12.44
C SER A 161 10.64 5.42 13.47
N ALA A 162 9.98 6.51 13.05
CA ALA A 162 9.15 7.32 13.92
C ALA A 162 8.03 6.49 14.54
N ALA A 163 7.36 5.63 13.76
CA ALA A 163 6.31 4.76 14.27
C ALA A 163 6.79 3.74 15.31
N LEU A 164 8.01 3.24 15.19
CA LEU A 164 8.60 2.31 16.15
C LEU A 164 9.07 3.03 17.42
N VAL A 165 9.66 4.22 17.29
CA VAL A 165 10.33 4.91 18.39
C VAL A 165 9.37 5.80 19.19
N LEU A 166 8.52 6.58 18.51
CA LEU A 166 7.63 7.56 19.11
C LEU A 166 6.73 7.00 20.24
N PRO A 167 6.08 5.83 20.10
CA PRO A 167 5.26 5.28 21.19
C PRO A 167 6.10 4.81 22.39
N ILE A 168 7.38 4.50 22.20
CA ILE A 168 8.25 3.93 23.23
C ILE A 168 8.89 5.02 24.09
N LEU A 169 9.32 6.14 23.50
CA LEU A 169 9.99 7.22 24.23
C LEU A 169 9.24 7.67 25.51
N PRO A 170 7.93 7.97 25.46
CA PRO A 170 7.22 8.40 26.67
C PRO A 170 7.00 7.25 27.66
N ILE A 171 6.85 6.00 27.20
CA ILE A 171 6.77 4.81 28.07
C ILE A 171 8.09 4.63 28.83
N LEU A 172 9.22 4.77 28.13
CA LEU A 172 10.54 4.65 28.72
C LEU A 172 10.80 5.78 29.72
N ALA A 173 10.44 7.01 29.39
CA ALA A 173 10.52 8.14 30.32
C ALA A 173 9.71 7.87 31.60
N ALA A 174 8.47 7.39 31.47
CA ALA A 174 7.63 7.01 32.61
C ALA A 174 8.22 5.84 33.42
N ALA A 175 8.85 4.86 32.76
CA ALA A 175 9.56 3.77 33.41
C ALA A 175 10.73 4.26 34.26
N LEU A 176 11.56 5.15 33.71
CA LEU A 176 12.71 5.72 34.42
C LEU A 176 12.29 6.46 35.69
N VAL A 177 11.19 7.23 35.63
CA VAL A 177 10.62 7.91 36.80
C VAL A 177 10.18 6.92 37.87
N LYS A 178 9.48 5.84 37.49
CA LYS A 178 9.03 4.79 38.43
C LYS A 178 10.18 4.00 39.06
N VAL A 179 11.22 3.69 38.27
CA VAL A 179 12.45 3.05 38.77
C VAL A 179 13.18 3.96 39.75
N ALA A 180 13.33 5.25 39.43
CA ALA A 180 13.93 6.23 40.32
C ALA A 180 13.13 6.40 41.63
N ALA A 181 11.81 6.23 41.56
CA ALA A 181 10.91 6.24 42.73
C ALA A 181 10.88 4.92 43.52
N GLY A 182 11.58 3.87 43.06
CA GLY A 182 11.65 2.58 43.75
C GLY A 182 10.37 1.74 43.70
N SER A 183 9.43 2.02 42.79
CA SER A 183 8.17 1.27 42.69
C SER A 183 8.35 -0.01 41.86
N GLY A 184 8.37 -1.17 42.52
CA GLY A 184 8.58 -2.49 41.90
C GLY A 184 7.32 -3.30 41.60
N ALA A 185 6.17 -2.64 41.36
CA ALA A 185 4.93 -3.37 41.08
C ALA A 185 5.04 -4.17 39.76
N LEU A 186 4.51 -5.39 39.76
CA LEU A 186 4.40 -6.17 38.53
C LEU A 186 3.27 -5.60 37.65
N PRO A 187 3.44 -5.56 36.31
CA PRO A 187 2.37 -5.14 35.41
C PRO A 187 1.16 -6.07 35.54
N ALA A 188 -0.05 -5.50 35.46
CA ALA A 188 -1.24 -6.27 35.13
C ALA A 188 -1.05 -6.98 33.78
N ALA A 189 -1.61 -8.18 33.65
CA ALA A 189 -1.41 -9.08 32.51
C ALA A 189 -1.48 -8.34 31.15
N PRO A 190 -0.37 -8.21 30.39
CA PRO A 190 -0.33 -7.41 29.16
C PRO A 190 -0.90 -8.12 27.93
N LEU A 191 -1.06 -9.45 27.99
CA LEU A 191 -1.48 -10.29 26.88
C LEU A 191 -2.86 -9.93 26.30
N PRO A 192 -3.90 -9.60 27.09
CA PRO A 192 -5.20 -9.20 26.55
C PRO A 192 -5.11 -7.97 25.64
N CYS A 193 -4.39 -6.93 26.05
CA CYS A 193 -4.21 -5.72 25.25
C CYS A 193 -3.40 -5.98 23.97
N LEU A 194 -2.42 -6.87 24.01
CA LEU A 194 -1.69 -7.29 22.81
C LEU A 194 -2.61 -7.98 21.79
N VAL A 195 -3.41 -8.94 22.25
CA VAL A 195 -4.36 -9.68 21.39
C VAL A 195 -5.43 -8.74 20.84
N GLU A 196 -5.99 -7.87 21.66
CA GLU A 196 -6.97 -6.87 21.25
C GLU A 196 -6.38 -5.88 20.24
N GLY A 197 -5.17 -5.38 20.50
CA GLY A 197 -4.45 -4.52 19.56
C GLY A 197 -4.22 -5.18 18.21
N LEU A 198 -3.75 -6.43 18.20
CA LEU A 198 -3.59 -7.19 16.96
C LEU A 198 -4.93 -7.39 16.24
N ALA A 199 -6.01 -7.70 16.96
CA ALA A 199 -7.34 -7.79 16.37
C ALA A 199 -7.79 -6.46 15.74
N LEU A 200 -7.51 -5.32 16.38
CA LEU A 200 -7.79 -3.98 15.85
C LEU A 200 -6.90 -3.61 14.64
N THR A 201 -5.71 -4.19 14.50
CA THR A 201 -4.87 -3.96 13.31
C THR A 201 -5.48 -4.58 12.04
N ILE A 202 -6.20 -5.69 12.17
CA ILE A 202 -6.74 -6.46 11.04
C ILE A 202 -7.69 -5.63 10.17
N PRO A 203 -8.75 -4.98 10.69
CA PRO A 203 -9.68 -4.22 9.84
C PRO A 203 -9.01 -3.04 9.14
N VAL A 204 -8.12 -2.31 9.83
CA VAL A 204 -7.38 -1.18 9.24
C VAL A 204 -6.42 -1.70 8.16
N GLY A 205 -5.66 -2.75 8.48
CA GLY A 205 -4.73 -3.40 7.55
C GLY A 205 -5.43 -3.99 6.32
N ALA A 206 -6.59 -4.62 6.51
CA ALA A 206 -7.41 -5.16 5.43
C ALA A 206 -7.93 -4.03 4.52
N ALA A 207 -8.53 -2.97 5.08
CA ALA A 207 -8.98 -1.82 4.31
C ALA A 207 -7.83 -1.20 3.50
N ALA A 208 -6.66 -1.07 4.11
CA ALA A 208 -5.45 -0.56 3.46
C ALA A 208 -4.99 -1.49 2.34
N TRP A 209 -4.97 -2.80 2.59
CA TRP A 209 -4.59 -3.83 1.63
C TRP A 209 -5.52 -3.84 0.40
N TYR A 210 -6.83 -3.70 0.61
CA TYR A 210 -7.80 -3.62 -0.47
C TYR A 210 -7.64 -2.34 -1.30
N GLY A 211 -7.29 -1.22 -0.67
CA GLY A 211 -7.08 0.07 -1.35
C GLY A 211 -5.72 0.22 -2.05
N ALA A 212 -4.69 -0.47 -1.57
CA ALA A 212 -3.33 -0.35 -2.08
C ALA A 212 -3.22 -0.87 -3.53
N ARG A 213 -2.51 -0.14 -4.39
CA ARG A 213 -2.29 -0.51 -5.80
C ARG A 213 -1.10 -1.45 -5.98
N ALA A 214 -0.06 -1.28 -5.18
CA ALA A 214 1.10 -2.17 -5.10
C ALA A 214 1.26 -2.68 -3.65
N LEU A 215 1.42 -3.99 -3.49
CA LEU A 215 1.50 -4.66 -2.18
C LEU A 215 2.89 -5.23 -1.87
N MET A 216 3.93 -4.64 -2.48
CA MET A 216 5.30 -5.14 -2.33
C MET A 216 6.23 -4.05 -1.85
N GLY A 217 7.28 -4.46 -1.13
CA GLY A 217 8.28 -3.57 -0.56
C GLY A 217 7.74 -2.65 0.53
N ASN A 218 8.25 -1.42 0.54
CA ASN A 218 8.02 -0.45 1.62
C ASN A 218 6.55 -0.04 1.79
N ALA A 219 5.74 -0.10 0.72
CA ALA A 219 4.31 0.20 0.82
C ALA A 219 3.60 -0.74 1.81
N ALA A 220 3.90 -2.04 1.79
CA ALA A 220 3.31 -3.00 2.73
C ALA A 220 3.74 -2.71 4.18
N LEU A 221 5.01 -2.35 4.40
CA LEU A 221 5.51 -1.94 5.71
C LEU A 221 4.81 -0.69 6.23
N LEU A 222 4.64 0.34 5.39
CA LEU A 222 3.93 1.56 5.75
C LEU A 222 2.45 1.31 6.07
N LEU A 223 1.78 0.41 5.35
CA LEU A 223 0.40 0.01 5.67
C LEU A 223 0.30 -0.69 7.03
N SER A 224 1.18 -1.66 7.29
CA SER A 224 1.24 -2.36 8.57
C SER A 224 1.58 -1.41 9.73
N THR A 225 2.49 -0.46 9.47
CA THR A 225 2.87 0.60 10.41
C THR A 225 1.67 1.49 10.75
N GLY A 226 0.93 1.97 9.75
CA GLY A 226 -0.25 2.80 9.99
C GLY A 226 -1.36 2.05 10.72
N ALA A 227 -1.67 0.82 10.30
CA ALA A 227 -2.69 0.00 10.93
C ALA A 227 -2.38 -0.29 12.41
N SER A 228 -1.13 -0.63 12.73
CA SER A 228 -0.70 -0.92 14.09
C SER A 228 -0.62 0.31 14.99
N LEU A 229 -0.23 1.48 14.46
CA LEU A 229 -0.29 2.74 15.19
C LEU A 229 -1.73 3.17 15.51
N SER A 230 -2.67 2.93 14.61
CA SER A 230 -4.10 3.18 14.88
C SER A 230 -4.63 2.30 15.99
N ALA A 231 -4.28 1.02 16.01
CA ALA A 231 -4.63 0.11 17.10
C ALA A 231 -3.96 0.54 18.43
N PHE A 232 -2.69 0.92 18.39
CA PHE A 232 -1.98 1.44 19.56
C PHE A 232 -2.64 2.72 20.11
N ALA A 233 -3.08 3.63 19.25
CA ALA A 233 -3.81 4.83 19.65
C ALA A 233 -5.14 4.47 20.32
N ALA A 234 -5.88 3.52 19.77
CA ALA A 234 -7.15 3.03 20.35
C ALA A 234 -6.92 2.41 21.74
N LEU A 235 -5.94 1.52 21.89
CA LEU A 235 -5.62 0.91 23.18
C LEU A 235 -5.20 1.95 24.21
N SER A 236 -4.44 2.97 23.81
CA SER A 236 -4.01 4.05 24.71
C SER A 236 -5.18 4.88 25.25
N VAL A 237 -6.30 4.92 24.52
CA VAL A 237 -7.53 5.59 24.92
C VAL A 237 -8.39 4.71 25.83
N ILE A 238 -8.40 3.38 25.65
CA ILE A 238 -9.32 2.49 26.39
C ILE A 238 -8.67 1.93 27.65
N CYS A 239 -7.39 1.58 27.59
CA CYS A 239 -6.71 0.82 28.64
C CYS A 239 -6.38 1.71 29.85
N GLY A 240 -7.02 1.46 31.00
CA GLY A 240 -6.78 2.16 32.26
C GLY A 240 -5.38 1.99 32.87
N GLU A 241 -4.60 1.02 32.41
CA GLU A 241 -3.31 0.67 32.97
C GLU A 241 -2.21 1.65 32.51
N SER A 242 -1.40 2.14 33.45
CA SER A 242 -0.28 3.06 33.19
C SER A 242 1.08 2.45 33.53
N HIS A 243 1.12 1.18 33.91
CA HIS A 243 2.36 0.48 34.18
C HIS A 243 3.22 0.40 32.89
N PRO A 244 4.47 0.89 32.88
CA PRO A 244 5.29 0.94 31.67
C PRO A 244 5.52 -0.43 31.02
N GLY A 245 5.69 -1.47 31.85
CA GLY A 245 5.80 -2.85 31.35
C GLY A 245 4.53 -3.33 30.64
N HIS A 246 3.35 -2.90 31.09
CA HIS A 246 2.09 -3.21 30.43
C HIS A 246 1.99 -2.48 29.09
N LEU A 247 2.31 -1.18 29.06
CA LEU A 247 2.30 -0.39 27.83
C LEU A 247 3.33 -0.92 26.81
N LEU A 248 4.51 -1.34 27.25
CA LEU A 248 5.55 -1.87 26.36
C LEU A 248 5.15 -3.23 25.75
N LEU A 249 4.72 -4.17 26.59
CA LEU A 249 4.42 -5.55 26.17
C LEU A 249 3.01 -5.71 25.57
N GLY A 250 2.06 -4.91 26.02
CA GLY A 250 0.65 -4.97 25.61
C GLY A 250 0.31 -4.03 24.46
N HIS A 251 0.89 -2.82 24.43
CA HIS A 251 0.55 -1.82 23.41
C HIS A 251 1.64 -1.70 22.35
N ALA A 252 2.86 -1.31 22.75
CA ALA A 252 3.93 -1.04 21.79
C ALA A 252 4.25 -2.30 20.97
N ALA A 253 4.29 -3.48 21.59
CA ALA A 253 4.53 -4.76 20.94
C ALA A 253 3.59 -5.07 19.75
N VAL A 254 2.37 -4.52 19.72
CA VAL A 254 1.43 -4.63 18.58
C VAL A 254 2.11 -4.13 17.29
N ILE A 255 2.81 -3.00 17.38
CA ILE A 255 3.51 -2.37 16.26
C ILE A 255 4.67 -3.25 15.79
N TRP A 256 5.48 -3.73 16.73
CA TRP A 256 6.63 -4.59 16.41
C TRP A 256 6.21 -5.88 15.74
N VAL A 257 5.21 -6.58 16.29
CA VAL A 257 4.71 -7.84 15.74
C VAL A 257 4.15 -7.62 14.33
N ALA A 258 3.35 -6.59 14.12
CA ALA A 258 2.77 -6.29 12.82
C ALA A 258 3.84 -5.92 11.77
N VAL A 259 4.76 -5.02 12.12
CA VAL A 259 5.81 -4.54 11.21
C VAL A 259 6.82 -5.66 10.90
N ALA A 260 7.30 -6.38 11.93
CA ALA A 260 8.25 -7.48 11.75
C ALA A 260 7.62 -8.63 10.96
N GLY A 261 6.37 -9.00 11.25
CA GLY A 261 5.65 -10.03 10.51
C GLY A 261 5.49 -9.67 9.03
N THR A 262 5.18 -8.41 8.74
CA THR A 262 5.05 -7.91 7.36
C THR A 262 6.40 -7.91 6.63
N GLY A 263 7.46 -7.46 7.31
CA GLY A 263 8.82 -7.48 6.77
C GLY A 263 9.33 -8.90 6.48
N LEU A 264 9.11 -9.82 7.41
CA LEU A 264 9.49 -11.23 7.27
C LEU A 264 8.73 -11.89 6.11
N TYR A 265 7.41 -11.68 6.02
CA TYR A 265 6.60 -12.19 4.91
C TYR A 265 7.10 -11.67 3.56
N GLY A 266 7.40 -10.37 3.48
CA GLY A 266 7.98 -9.76 2.28
C GLY A 266 9.32 -10.38 1.88
N ALA A 267 10.22 -10.57 2.85
CA ALA A 267 11.53 -11.18 2.62
C ALA A 267 11.42 -12.65 2.15
N LEU A 268 10.51 -13.43 2.74
CA LEU A 268 10.29 -14.82 2.35
C LEU A 268 9.69 -14.95 0.94
N ARG A 269 8.79 -14.03 0.56
CA ARG A 269 8.17 -14.02 -0.77
C ARG A 269 9.18 -13.72 -1.87
N LEU A 270 10.10 -12.77 -1.63
CA LEU A 270 11.17 -12.42 -2.59
C LEU A 270 12.16 -13.56 -2.83
N ARG A 271 12.30 -14.51 -1.89
CA ARG A 271 13.17 -15.69 -2.10
C ARG A 271 12.55 -16.76 -3.00
N ARG A 272 11.25 -16.68 -3.29
CA ARG A 272 10.52 -17.69 -4.09
C ARG A 272 10.31 -17.26 -5.54
N THR A 273 10.63 -16.02 -5.87
CA THR A 273 10.54 -15.41 -7.21
C THR A 273 11.93 -15.26 -7.78
#